data_AF-A0A2E0I4U8-F1
#
_entry.id   AF-A0A2E0I4U8-F1
#
_cell.length_a   1.000
_cell.length_b   1.000
_cell.length_c   1.000
_cell.angle_alpha   90.00
_cell.angle_beta   90.00
_cell.angle_gamma   90.00
#
_symmetry.space_group_name_H-M   'P 1'
#
loop_
_entity.id
_entity.type
_entity.pdbx_description
1 polymer ?
#
loop_
_entity_poly.entity_id
_entity_poly.type
_entity_poly.pdbx_seq_one_letter_code
_entity_poly.pdbx_strand_id
1 'polypeptide(L)'
;MKQFITLVLSLMTCGLFAQDVAFKKGNFKDYKAGFEKAKANLKSGDEWLEKGKAQVLSMVYAANEYSKALEFYLPAQEFNPNNADLNRKVGHAYLYTNTPYKAMPFLKKSLELAGDDAEPFLYFLLGKAYQLEQDFEEAEKSFLRYGTLASDKELEPYKKLNRKHIKESKSGAEIFGMKTRVWVDNVKELNSFYDDIAPSISADGSEIIFNTNKSGNFDIYSAERKNRKWQSLKP
;
A
#
# COMPACT_ATOMS: atom_id res chain seq x y z
N MET A 1 -27.53 7.54 61.39
CA MET A 1 -26.32 8.06 60.71
C MET A 1 -25.93 7.05 59.63
N LYS A 2 -26.05 7.43 58.35
CA LYS A 2 -25.80 6.54 57.20
C LYS A 2 -24.29 6.41 56.98
N GLN A 3 -23.75 5.20 57.03
CA GLN A 3 -22.39 4.90 56.60
C GLN A 3 -22.38 4.76 55.08
N PHE A 4 -21.63 5.62 54.39
CA PHE A 4 -21.33 5.47 52.97
C PHE A 4 -20.15 4.50 52.83
N ILE A 5 -20.39 3.36 52.18
CA ILE A 5 -19.34 2.45 51.74
C ILE A 5 -18.99 2.85 50.31
N THR A 6 -17.80 3.43 50.12
CA THR A 6 -17.27 3.74 48.80
C THR A 6 -16.54 2.50 48.27
N LEU A 7 -17.11 1.86 47.25
CA LEU A 7 -16.47 0.76 46.52
C LEU A 7 -15.55 1.34 45.44
N VAL A 8 -14.23 1.26 45.63
CA VAL A 8 -13.25 1.61 44.61
C VAL A 8 -13.01 0.38 43.73
N LEU A 9 -13.54 0.41 42.51
CA LEU A 9 -13.32 -0.63 41.50
C LEU A 9 -12.03 -0.30 40.73
N SER A 10 -10.92 -0.96 41.07
CA SER A 10 -9.68 -0.86 40.28
C SER A 10 -9.76 -1.81 39.08
N LEU A 11 -10.17 -1.29 37.92
CA LEU A 11 -9.97 -1.98 36.63
C LEU A 11 -8.49 -1.93 36.27
N MET A 12 -7.75 -2.99 36.62
CA MET A 12 -6.41 -3.23 36.11
C MET A 12 -6.56 -4.01 34.79
N THR A 13 -6.77 -3.30 33.69
CA THR A 13 -6.67 -3.90 32.35
C THR A 13 -5.18 -4.12 32.06
N CYS A 14 -4.66 -5.31 32.36
CA CYS A 14 -3.40 -5.76 31.79
C CYS A 14 -3.61 -5.90 30.27
N GLY A 15 -3.24 -4.87 29.51
CA GLY A 15 -3.03 -5.03 28.09
C GLY A 15 -1.91 -6.04 27.89
N LEU A 16 -2.26 -7.29 27.59
CA LEU A 16 -1.31 -8.27 27.07
C LEU A 16 -0.91 -7.78 25.68
N PHE A 17 0.17 -6.99 25.60
CA PHE A 17 0.84 -6.75 24.32
C PHE A 17 1.23 -8.12 23.77
N ALA A 18 0.82 -8.40 22.53
CA ALA A 18 1.21 -9.64 21.88
C ALA A 18 2.74 -9.67 21.80
N GLN A 19 3.37 -10.68 22.40
CA GLN A 19 4.81 -10.83 22.35
C GLN A 19 5.21 -11.43 21.00
N ASP A 20 6.35 -11.02 20.45
CA ASP A 20 6.92 -11.67 19.26
C ASP A 20 7.26 -13.14 19.56
N VAL A 21 6.70 -14.05 18.77
CA VAL A 21 6.87 -15.49 18.85
C VAL A 21 7.71 -15.94 17.66
N ALA A 22 8.99 -16.19 17.91
CA ALA A 22 9.89 -16.72 16.90
C ALA A 22 9.50 -18.14 16.46
N PHE A 23 9.78 -18.49 15.19
CA PHE A 23 9.70 -19.85 14.66
C PHE A 23 10.83 -20.77 15.20
N LYS A 24 10.83 -20.96 16.52
CA LYS A 24 11.74 -21.85 17.26
C LYS A 24 10.97 -23.06 17.77
N LYS A 25 11.56 -24.25 17.65
CA LYS A 25 10.96 -25.52 18.10
C LYS A 25 10.44 -25.47 19.55
N GLY A 26 11.13 -24.72 20.42
CA GLY A 26 10.73 -24.54 21.81
C GLY A 26 9.35 -23.89 22.02
N ASN A 27 8.89 -23.09 21.06
CA ASN A 27 7.61 -22.38 21.11
C ASN A 27 6.43 -23.25 20.61
N PHE A 28 6.71 -24.39 19.96
CA PHE A 28 5.70 -25.22 19.28
C PHE A 28 5.85 -26.71 19.62
N LYS A 29 6.17 -27.03 20.88
CA LYS A 29 6.46 -28.41 21.32
C LYS A 29 5.30 -29.38 21.02
N ASP A 30 4.06 -28.92 21.22
CA ASP A 30 2.85 -29.72 21.02
C ASP A 30 2.37 -29.75 19.56
N TYR A 31 2.96 -28.92 18.70
CA TYR A 31 2.54 -28.72 17.30
C TYR A 31 3.67 -29.00 16.31
N LYS A 32 4.49 -30.04 16.57
CA LYS A 32 5.70 -30.33 15.80
C LYS A 32 5.46 -30.43 14.29
N ALA A 33 4.43 -31.16 13.84
CA ALA A 33 4.13 -31.30 12.41
C ALA A 33 3.73 -29.97 11.76
N GLY A 34 2.91 -29.17 12.44
CA GLY A 34 2.53 -27.83 11.98
C GLY A 34 3.73 -26.89 11.91
N PHE A 35 4.61 -26.95 12.91
CA PHE A 35 5.85 -26.18 12.94
C PHE A 35 6.79 -26.50 11.77
N GLU A 36 7.04 -27.78 11.49
CA GLU A 36 7.90 -28.17 10.36
C GLU A 36 7.28 -27.74 9.02
N LYS A 37 5.96 -27.87 8.86
CA LYS A 37 5.24 -27.39 7.66
C LYS A 37 5.35 -25.87 7.51
N ALA A 38 5.13 -25.12 8.59
CA ALA A 38 5.24 -23.67 8.57
C ALA A 38 6.67 -23.23 8.25
N LYS A 39 7.69 -23.91 8.77
CA LYS A 39 9.10 -23.65 8.41
C LYS A 39 9.40 -23.92 6.94
N ALA A 40 8.88 -25.02 6.38
CA ALA A 40 9.03 -25.32 4.95
C ALA A 40 8.40 -24.21 4.09
N ASN A 41 7.20 -23.76 4.47
CA ASN A 41 6.52 -22.64 3.84
C ASN A 41 7.31 -21.32 3.94
N LEU A 42 7.84 -20.98 5.12
CA LEU A 42 8.69 -19.79 5.26
C LEU A 42 9.89 -19.83 4.30
N LYS A 43 10.55 -20.98 4.21
CA LYS A 43 11.69 -21.15 3.30
C LYS A 43 11.28 -20.93 1.83
N SER A 44 10.21 -21.57 1.38
CA SER A 44 9.71 -21.40 0.01
C SER A 44 9.23 -19.98 -0.26
N GLY A 45 8.56 -19.35 0.71
CA GLY A 45 8.16 -17.94 0.63
C GLY A 45 9.36 -17.01 0.49
N ASP A 46 10.42 -17.23 1.29
CA ASP A 46 11.66 -16.45 1.24
C ASP A 46 12.36 -16.56 -0.13
N GLU A 47 12.39 -17.76 -0.72
CA GLU A 47 12.93 -17.97 -2.07
C GLU A 47 12.17 -17.16 -3.15
N TRP A 48 10.84 -17.07 -3.04
CA TRP A 48 10.02 -16.27 -3.96
C TRP A 48 10.12 -14.77 -3.67
N LEU A 49 10.20 -14.38 -2.40
CA LEU A 49 10.38 -13.00 -2.00
C LEU A 49 11.70 -12.44 -2.54
N GLU A 50 12.80 -13.19 -2.45
CA GLU A 50 14.09 -12.74 -2.99
C GLU A 50 14.07 -12.58 -4.52
N LYS A 51 13.35 -13.47 -5.24
CA LYS A 51 13.14 -13.30 -6.69
C LYS A 51 12.35 -12.03 -7.00
N GLY A 52 11.27 -11.78 -6.25
CA GLY A 52 10.46 -10.56 -6.38
C GLY A 52 11.27 -9.29 -6.08
N LYS A 53 12.11 -9.31 -5.04
CA LYS A 53 13.03 -8.21 -4.72
C LYS A 53 14.02 -7.95 -5.85
N ALA A 54 14.63 -8.99 -6.40
CA ALA A 54 15.55 -8.86 -7.53
C ALA A 54 14.87 -8.22 -8.74
N GLN A 55 13.64 -8.63 -9.09
CA GLN A 55 12.89 -8.02 -10.18
C GLN A 55 12.53 -6.56 -9.91
N VAL A 56 12.08 -6.21 -8.70
CA VAL A 56 11.81 -4.80 -8.33
C VAL A 56 13.06 -3.94 -8.49
N LEU A 57 14.22 -4.43 -8.05
CA LEU A 57 15.50 -3.73 -8.20
C LEU A 57 15.93 -3.61 -9.68
N SER A 58 15.53 -4.56 -10.52
CA SER A 58 15.69 -4.49 -11.99
C SER A 58 14.57 -3.73 -12.71
N MET A 59 13.64 -3.10 -11.99
CA MET A 59 12.47 -2.39 -12.54
C MET A 59 11.54 -3.26 -13.39
N VAL A 60 11.45 -4.55 -13.07
CA VAL A 60 10.58 -5.53 -13.72
C VAL A 60 9.33 -5.77 -12.87
N TYR A 61 8.20 -6.04 -13.53
CA TYR A 61 6.95 -6.42 -12.87
C TYR A 61 7.14 -7.71 -12.06
N ALA A 62 6.79 -7.68 -10.78
CA ALA A 62 7.11 -8.76 -9.82
C ALA A 62 5.88 -9.38 -9.14
N ALA A 63 4.66 -9.07 -9.58
CA ALA A 63 3.47 -9.50 -8.85
C ALA A 63 3.31 -11.02 -8.83
N ASN A 64 3.83 -11.74 -9.83
CA ASN A 64 3.78 -13.21 -9.86
C ASN A 64 4.63 -13.80 -8.74
N GLU A 65 5.83 -13.28 -8.54
CA GLU A 65 6.80 -13.71 -7.54
C GLU A 65 6.27 -13.43 -6.14
N TYR A 66 5.74 -12.22 -5.91
CA TYR A 66 5.15 -11.87 -4.62
C TYR A 66 3.82 -12.61 -4.36
N SER A 67 3.01 -12.89 -5.38
CA SER A 67 1.81 -13.74 -5.22
C SER A 67 2.19 -15.16 -4.80
N LYS A 68 3.22 -15.73 -5.43
CA LYS A 68 3.77 -17.03 -5.01
C LYS A 68 4.37 -16.99 -3.61
N ALA A 69 5.05 -15.91 -3.23
CA ALA A 69 5.52 -15.75 -1.85
C ALA A 69 4.35 -15.79 -0.85
N LEU A 70 3.22 -15.14 -1.15
CA LEU A 70 2.02 -15.18 -0.32
C LEU A 70 1.38 -16.57 -0.25
N GLU A 71 1.39 -17.36 -1.33
CA GLU A 71 0.89 -18.75 -1.33
C GLU A 71 1.57 -19.58 -0.22
N PHE A 72 2.84 -19.33 0.07
CA PHE A 72 3.56 -19.99 1.15
C PHE A 72 3.45 -19.24 2.49
N TYR A 73 3.57 -17.91 2.49
CA TYR A 73 3.55 -17.15 3.74
C TYR A 73 2.21 -17.18 4.46
N LEU A 74 1.08 -17.20 3.75
CA LEU A 74 -0.25 -17.14 4.39
C LEU A 74 -0.54 -18.37 5.26
N PRO A 75 -0.26 -19.62 4.82
CA PRO A 75 -0.35 -20.78 5.72
C PRO A 75 0.60 -20.71 6.93
N ALA A 76 1.80 -20.14 6.78
CA ALA A 76 2.70 -19.93 7.92
C ALA A 76 2.17 -18.85 8.88
N GLN A 77 1.49 -17.83 8.34
CA GLN A 77 0.88 -16.73 9.08
C GLN A 77 -0.34 -17.20 9.86
N GLU A 78 -1.12 -18.13 9.30
CA GLU A 78 -2.21 -18.79 10.03
C GLU A 78 -1.69 -19.61 11.22
N PHE A 79 -0.54 -20.29 11.05
CA PHE A 79 0.07 -21.07 12.12
C PHE A 79 0.65 -20.21 13.25
N ASN A 80 1.30 -19.08 12.92
CA ASN A 80 1.90 -18.18 13.90
C ASN A 80 1.77 -16.71 13.45
N PRO A 81 0.64 -16.05 13.75
CA PRO A 81 0.40 -14.65 13.37
C PRO A 81 1.19 -13.65 14.22
N ASN A 82 1.76 -14.08 15.36
CA ASN A 82 2.54 -13.23 16.25
C ASN A 82 4.04 -13.36 15.95
N ASN A 83 4.44 -13.25 14.68
CA ASN A 83 5.84 -13.19 14.30
C ASN A 83 6.14 -11.92 13.52
N ALA A 84 7.02 -11.07 14.04
CA ALA A 84 7.32 -9.77 13.46
C ALA A 84 7.89 -9.88 12.04
N ASP A 85 8.85 -10.77 11.82
CA ASP A 85 9.47 -10.99 10.50
C ASP A 85 8.47 -11.50 9.45
N LEU A 86 7.65 -12.49 9.81
CA LEU A 86 6.62 -13.01 8.91
C LEU A 86 5.58 -11.95 8.55
N ASN A 87 5.11 -11.18 9.53
CA ASN A 87 4.21 -10.06 9.26
C ASN A 87 4.84 -9.04 8.29
N ARG A 88 6.12 -8.70 8.47
CA ARG A 88 6.85 -7.84 7.53
C ARG A 88 6.89 -8.43 6.12
N LYS A 89 7.18 -9.73 5.99
CA LYS A 89 7.27 -10.44 4.71
C LYS A 89 5.92 -10.55 3.99
N VAL A 90 4.85 -10.82 4.73
CA VAL A 90 3.47 -10.81 4.20
C VAL A 90 3.09 -9.40 3.72
N GLY A 91 3.35 -8.37 4.54
CA GLY A 91 3.12 -6.98 4.15
C GLY A 91 3.94 -6.56 2.93
N HIS A 92 5.22 -6.96 2.86
CA HIS A 92 6.09 -6.74 1.71
C HIS A 92 5.49 -7.35 0.45
N ALA A 93 5.07 -8.61 0.52
CA ALA A 93 4.53 -9.29 -0.63
C ALA A 93 3.22 -8.65 -1.11
N TYR A 94 2.29 -8.31 -0.20
CA TYR A 94 1.06 -7.62 -0.58
C TYR A 94 1.32 -6.32 -1.34
N LEU A 95 2.29 -5.49 -0.93
CA LEU A 95 2.62 -4.21 -1.58
C LEU A 95 2.97 -4.31 -3.07
N TYR A 96 3.33 -5.50 -3.56
CA TYR A 96 3.71 -5.73 -4.95
C TYR A 96 2.76 -6.67 -5.70
N THR A 97 1.57 -6.91 -5.14
CA THR A 97 0.48 -7.66 -5.81
C THR A 97 -0.62 -6.71 -6.31
N ASN A 98 -1.67 -7.29 -6.89
CA ASN A 98 -2.89 -6.54 -7.24
C ASN A 98 -3.75 -6.16 -6.02
N THR A 99 -3.34 -6.52 -4.80
CA THR A 99 -4.03 -6.17 -3.55
C THR A 99 -3.12 -5.48 -2.53
N PRO A 100 -2.46 -4.36 -2.89
CA PRO A 100 -1.46 -3.71 -2.03
C PRO A 100 -2.08 -3.06 -0.79
N TYR A 101 -3.37 -2.73 -0.82
CA TYR A 101 -4.14 -2.21 0.31
C TYR A 101 -4.23 -3.18 1.50
N LYS A 102 -3.90 -4.48 1.31
CA LYS A 102 -3.85 -5.47 2.40
C LYS A 102 -2.55 -5.40 3.22
N ALA A 103 -1.53 -4.66 2.79
CA ALA A 103 -0.21 -4.69 3.41
C ALA A 103 -0.15 -4.00 4.79
N MET A 104 -0.82 -2.85 4.93
CA MET A 104 -0.66 -1.97 6.10
C MET A 104 -0.91 -2.69 7.45
N PRO A 105 -1.98 -3.51 7.62
CA PRO A 105 -2.21 -4.22 8.88
C PRO A 105 -1.04 -5.13 9.29
N PHE A 106 -0.44 -5.86 8.35
CA PHE A 106 0.70 -6.74 8.63
C PHE A 106 1.96 -5.93 8.96
N LEU A 107 2.24 -4.85 8.24
CA LEU A 107 3.41 -4.02 8.51
C LEU A 107 3.31 -3.31 9.88
N LYS A 108 2.12 -2.82 10.24
CA LYS A 108 1.87 -2.26 11.59
C LYS A 108 2.00 -3.34 12.67
N LYS A 109 1.50 -4.55 12.43
CA LYS A 109 1.68 -5.66 13.38
C LYS A 109 3.14 -6.05 13.55
N SER A 110 3.90 -6.05 12.45
CA SER A 110 5.35 -6.28 12.50
C SER A 110 6.06 -5.27 13.40
N LEU A 111 5.74 -3.98 13.23
CA LEU A 111 6.31 -2.90 14.04
C LEU A 111 5.92 -3.02 15.52
N GLU A 112 4.65 -3.34 15.80
CA GLU A 112 4.14 -3.56 17.16
C GLU A 112 4.88 -4.69 17.88
N LEU A 113 5.08 -5.82 17.19
CA LEU A 113 5.73 -7.01 17.76
C LEU A 113 7.23 -6.81 17.96
N ALA A 114 7.91 -6.16 17.01
CA ALA A 114 9.36 -5.96 17.07
C ALA A 114 9.79 -4.79 17.98
N GLY A 115 8.97 -3.74 18.09
CA GLY A 115 9.32 -2.54 18.84
C GLY A 115 10.65 -1.94 18.36
N ASP A 116 11.59 -1.76 19.29
CA ASP A 116 12.92 -1.20 19.00
C ASP A 116 13.81 -2.14 18.16
N ASP A 117 13.50 -3.44 18.13
CA ASP A 117 14.23 -4.45 17.34
C ASP A 117 13.72 -4.55 15.89
N ALA A 118 12.86 -3.61 15.46
CA ALA A 118 12.30 -3.59 14.12
C ALA A 118 13.39 -3.51 13.03
N GLU A 119 13.37 -4.47 12.10
CA GLU A 119 14.28 -4.49 10.96
C GLU A 119 14.16 -3.18 10.15
N PRO A 120 15.26 -2.50 9.81
CA PRO A 120 15.21 -1.19 9.13
C PRO A 120 14.36 -1.19 7.86
N PHE A 121 14.41 -2.25 7.07
CA PHE A 121 13.64 -2.34 5.82
C PHE A 121 12.12 -2.31 6.03
N LEU A 122 11.61 -2.59 7.24
CA LEU A 122 10.19 -2.40 7.58
C LEU A 122 9.76 -0.95 7.35
N TYR A 123 10.61 0.03 7.64
CA TYR A 123 10.29 1.45 7.44
C TYR A 123 10.22 1.83 5.96
N PHE A 124 11.00 1.19 5.09
CA PHE A 124 10.84 1.36 3.65
C PHE A 124 9.47 0.86 3.17
N LEU A 125 9.03 -0.30 3.69
CA LEU A 125 7.73 -0.89 3.36
C LEU A 125 6.56 -0.07 3.92
N LEU A 126 6.66 0.41 5.17
CA LEU A 126 5.68 1.30 5.77
C LEU A 126 5.57 2.61 4.98
N GLY A 127 6.70 3.19 4.55
CA GLY A 127 6.70 4.37 3.69
C GLY A 127 5.88 4.16 2.42
N LYS A 128 6.07 3.03 1.74
CA LYS A 128 5.26 2.67 0.56
C LYS A 128 3.79 2.47 0.89
N ALA A 129 3.47 1.83 2.01
CA ALA A 129 2.09 1.63 2.45
C ALA A 129 1.40 2.97 2.75
N TYR A 130 2.08 3.90 3.42
CA TYR A 130 1.56 5.24 3.69
C TYR A 130 1.36 6.06 2.41
N GLN A 131 2.24 5.94 1.41
CA GLN A 131 2.00 6.56 0.09
C GLN A 131 0.71 6.06 -0.57
N LEU A 132 0.38 4.77 -0.44
CA LEU A 132 -0.88 4.21 -0.96
C LEU A 132 -2.11 4.76 -0.23
N GLU A 133 -1.98 5.03 1.07
CA GLU A 133 -3.03 5.65 1.89
C GLU A 133 -3.07 7.18 1.76
N GLN A 134 -2.19 7.78 0.93
CA GLN A 134 -2.00 9.22 0.78
C GLN A 134 -1.57 9.95 2.06
N ASP A 135 -1.08 9.20 3.06
CA ASP A 135 -0.45 9.76 4.26
C ASP A 135 1.01 10.09 3.94
N PHE A 136 1.20 11.16 3.16
CA PHE A 136 2.51 11.52 2.65
C PHE A 136 3.49 11.99 3.74
N GLU A 137 2.98 12.48 4.86
CA GLU A 137 3.81 12.90 5.99
C GLU A 137 4.45 11.69 6.68
N GLU A 138 3.64 10.68 7.03
CA GLU A 138 4.15 9.44 7.63
C GLU A 138 4.97 8.61 6.63
N ALA A 139 4.65 8.70 5.33
CA ALA A 139 5.46 8.12 4.28
C ALA A 139 6.89 8.69 4.28
N GLU A 140 7.02 10.03 4.26
CA GLU A 140 8.34 10.68 4.29
C GLU A 140 9.12 10.30 5.55
N LYS A 141 8.50 10.40 6.73
CA LYS A 141 9.14 10.03 8.00
C LYS A 141 9.65 8.60 7.98
N SER A 142 8.87 7.68 7.43
CA SER A 142 9.25 6.26 7.32
C SER A 142 10.45 6.06 6.39
N PHE A 143 10.48 6.68 5.22
CA PHE A 143 11.63 6.57 4.30
C PHE A 143 12.90 7.24 4.83
N LEU A 144 12.77 8.35 5.56
CA LEU A 144 13.88 8.98 6.28
C LEU A 144 14.42 8.05 7.35
N ARG A 145 13.53 7.45 8.17
CA ARG A 145 13.91 6.50 9.22
C ARG A 145 14.61 5.27 8.65
N TYR A 146 14.15 4.74 7.51
CA TYR A 146 14.88 3.69 6.79
C TYR A 146 16.29 4.12 6.40
N GLY A 147 16.43 5.31 5.80
CA GLY A 147 17.74 5.84 5.40
C GLY A 147 18.70 6.10 6.57
N THR A 148 18.17 6.32 7.78
CA THR A 148 18.97 6.50 9.01
C THR A 148 19.35 5.17 9.65
N LEU A 149 18.45 4.18 9.68
CA LEU A 149 18.65 2.93 10.42
C LEU A 149 19.31 1.81 9.60
N ALA A 150 19.14 1.82 8.28
CA ALA A 150 19.70 0.78 7.42
C ALA A 150 21.23 0.89 7.34
N SER A 151 21.92 -0.25 7.35
CA SER A 151 23.34 -0.28 7.03
C SER A 151 23.58 0.12 5.58
N ASP A 152 24.80 0.58 5.24
CA ASP A 152 25.15 0.93 3.85
C ASP A 152 24.88 -0.22 2.88
N LYS A 153 25.13 -1.46 3.29
CA LYS A 153 24.88 -2.65 2.48
C LYS A 153 23.39 -2.86 2.17
N GLU A 154 22.52 -2.60 3.15
CA GLU A 154 21.07 -2.73 2.98
C GLU A 154 20.49 -1.55 2.20
N LEU A 155 21.00 -0.34 2.46
CA LEU A 155 20.52 0.88 1.84
C LEU A 155 20.93 0.96 0.37
N GLU A 156 22.16 0.59 0.01
CA GLU A 156 22.72 0.86 -1.32
C GLU A 156 21.85 0.35 -2.49
N PRO A 157 21.31 -0.88 -2.49
CA PRO A 157 20.40 -1.35 -3.54
C PRO A 157 19.13 -0.50 -3.67
N TYR A 158 18.62 0.02 -2.56
CA TYR A 158 17.36 0.77 -2.50
C TYR A 158 17.56 2.29 -2.48
N LYS A 159 18.80 2.79 -2.39
CA LYS A 159 19.11 4.21 -2.15
C LYS A 159 18.46 5.15 -3.16
N LYS A 160 18.51 4.78 -4.44
CA LYS A 160 17.86 5.55 -5.52
C LYS A 160 16.33 5.53 -5.38
N LEU A 161 15.76 4.37 -5.06
CA LEU A 161 14.31 4.19 -4.90
C LEU A 161 13.79 4.91 -3.65
N ASN A 162 14.49 4.80 -2.52
CA ASN A 162 14.16 5.49 -1.28
C ASN A 162 14.16 7.01 -1.48
N ARG A 163 15.20 7.55 -2.14
CA ARG A 163 15.26 8.98 -2.47
C ARG A 163 14.13 9.42 -3.40
N LYS A 164 13.74 8.58 -4.37
CA LYS A 164 12.58 8.84 -5.23
C LYS A 164 11.31 8.93 -4.40
N HIS A 165 11.05 7.96 -3.52
CA HIS A 165 9.84 7.97 -2.70
C HIS A 165 9.78 9.11 -1.68
N ILE A 166 10.92 9.56 -1.12
CA ILE A 166 10.96 10.78 -0.30
C ILE A 166 10.50 11.99 -1.11
N LYS A 167 11.00 12.15 -2.35
CA LYS A 167 10.59 13.26 -3.23
C LYS A 167 9.11 13.16 -3.61
N GLU A 168 8.64 11.97 -3.97
CA GLU A 168 7.22 11.74 -4.30
C GLU A 168 6.30 12.02 -3.11
N SER A 169 6.72 11.67 -1.89
CA SER A 169 5.95 11.97 -0.68
C SER A 169 5.88 13.48 -0.43
N LYS A 170 6.99 14.22 -0.58
CA LYS A 170 6.97 15.69 -0.50
C LYS A 170 6.05 16.33 -1.52
N SER A 171 6.18 15.94 -2.79
CA SER A 171 5.32 16.46 -3.86
C SER A 171 3.86 16.06 -3.65
N GLY A 172 3.58 14.85 -3.15
CA GLY A 172 2.25 14.41 -2.78
C GLY A 172 1.65 15.28 -1.68
N ALA A 173 2.38 15.51 -0.60
CA ALA A 173 1.94 16.39 0.49
C ALA A 173 1.62 17.82 0.00
N GLU A 174 2.44 18.36 -0.90
CA GLU A 174 2.21 19.67 -1.51
C GLU A 174 0.94 19.67 -2.39
N ILE A 175 0.84 18.75 -3.34
CA ILE A 175 -0.29 18.68 -4.30
C ILE A 175 -1.61 18.43 -3.57
N PHE A 176 -1.64 17.50 -2.61
CA PHE A 176 -2.85 17.17 -1.87
C PHE A 176 -3.15 18.16 -0.73
N GLY A 177 -2.14 18.90 -0.26
CA GLY A 177 -2.32 20.02 0.66
C GLY A 177 -2.90 21.26 -0.01
N MET A 178 -2.70 21.43 -1.32
CA MET A 178 -3.35 22.46 -2.12
C MET A 178 -4.86 22.18 -2.23
N LYS A 179 -5.64 22.87 -1.40
CA LYS A 179 -7.11 22.89 -1.49
C LYS A 179 -7.55 23.70 -2.71
N THR A 180 -7.42 23.13 -3.89
CA THR A 180 -7.98 23.73 -5.11
C THR A 180 -9.47 23.46 -5.12
N ARG A 181 -10.28 24.52 -5.19
CA ARG A 181 -11.72 24.36 -5.41
C ARG A 181 -11.94 23.93 -6.85
N VAL A 182 -12.11 22.64 -7.05
CA VAL A 182 -12.55 22.06 -8.32
C VAL A 182 -14.07 21.94 -8.30
N TRP A 183 -14.68 22.34 -9.41
CA TRP A 183 -16.10 22.09 -9.67
C TRP A 183 -16.16 21.00 -10.74
N VAL A 184 -16.89 19.93 -10.43
CA VAL A 184 -17.23 18.90 -11.41
C VAL A 184 -18.65 19.19 -11.85
N ASP A 185 -18.78 19.87 -12.98
CA ASP A 185 -20.07 20.19 -13.56
C ASP A 185 -20.47 19.11 -14.58
N ASN A 186 -21.73 18.66 -14.50
CA ASN A 186 -22.30 17.82 -15.54
C ASN A 186 -22.49 18.66 -16.81
N VAL A 187 -21.75 18.31 -17.86
CA VAL A 187 -21.86 18.93 -19.18
C VAL A 187 -22.98 18.26 -19.98
N LYS A 188 -24.22 18.73 -19.76
CA LYS A 188 -25.42 18.14 -20.36
C LYS A 188 -25.44 18.17 -21.88
N GLU A 189 -24.74 19.12 -22.49
CA GLU A 189 -24.66 19.27 -23.94
C GLU A 189 -23.78 18.22 -24.62
N LEU A 190 -22.85 17.60 -23.87
CA LEU A 190 -21.92 16.59 -24.38
C LEU A 190 -22.21 15.19 -23.84
N ASN A 191 -22.61 15.10 -22.56
CA ASN A 191 -22.89 13.83 -21.92
C ASN A 191 -23.99 13.07 -22.66
N SER A 192 -23.69 11.82 -22.97
CA SER A 192 -24.62 10.91 -23.65
C SER A 192 -24.79 9.61 -22.86
N PHE A 193 -25.70 8.74 -23.32
CA PHE A 193 -25.83 7.37 -22.77
C PHE A 193 -24.81 6.40 -23.40
N TYR A 194 -24.02 6.87 -24.35
CA TYR A 194 -23.00 6.10 -25.07
C TYR A 194 -21.67 6.15 -24.33
N ASP A 195 -20.74 5.27 -24.73
CA ASP A 195 -19.39 5.28 -24.17
C ASP A 195 -18.59 6.42 -24.81
N ASP A 196 -18.38 7.49 -24.06
CA ASP A 196 -17.60 8.66 -24.47
C ASP A 196 -16.21 8.61 -23.80
N ILE A 197 -15.15 8.33 -24.57
CA ILE A 197 -13.81 8.02 -24.03
C ILE A 197 -12.70 8.91 -24.60
N ALA A 198 -11.59 8.97 -23.86
CA ALA A 198 -10.36 9.68 -24.23
C ALA A 198 -10.59 11.14 -24.68
N PRO A 199 -11.26 11.98 -23.88
CA PRO A 199 -11.44 13.38 -24.24
C PRO A 199 -10.09 14.12 -24.22
N SER A 200 -9.91 15.02 -25.19
CA SER A 200 -8.83 16.00 -25.22
C SER A 200 -9.42 17.38 -25.46
N ILE A 201 -9.00 18.36 -24.66
CA ILE A 201 -9.47 19.74 -24.75
C ILE A 201 -8.35 20.63 -25.29
N SER A 202 -8.70 21.58 -26.17
CA SER A 202 -7.76 22.57 -26.66
C SER A 202 -7.23 23.45 -25.51
N ALA A 203 -6.03 24.02 -25.69
CA ALA A 203 -5.36 24.81 -24.64
C ALA A 203 -6.17 26.04 -24.19
N ASP A 204 -6.97 26.63 -25.08
CA ASP A 204 -7.87 27.74 -24.80
C ASP A 204 -9.26 27.29 -24.27
N GLY A 205 -9.50 25.97 -24.19
CA GLY A 205 -10.75 25.38 -23.73
C GLY A 205 -11.92 25.56 -24.71
N SER A 206 -11.67 25.92 -25.96
CA SER A 206 -12.69 26.21 -26.97
C SER A 206 -13.15 25.00 -27.78
N GLU A 207 -12.37 23.91 -27.80
CA GLU A 207 -12.69 22.69 -28.52
C GLU A 207 -12.41 21.46 -27.65
N ILE A 208 -13.26 20.44 -27.76
CA ILE A 208 -13.04 19.12 -27.20
C ILE A 208 -13.18 18.09 -28.31
N ILE A 209 -12.29 17.11 -28.33
CA ILE A 209 -12.38 15.92 -29.16
C ILE A 209 -12.47 14.69 -28.26
N PHE A 210 -13.26 13.70 -28.64
CA PHE A 210 -13.42 12.45 -27.88
C PHE A 210 -13.91 11.33 -28.80
N ASN A 211 -13.80 10.08 -28.37
CA ASN A 211 -14.30 8.93 -29.11
C ASN A 211 -15.66 8.52 -28.55
N THR A 212 -16.64 8.24 -29.39
CA THR A 212 -17.97 7.77 -28.96
C THR A 212 -18.51 6.66 -29.84
N ASN A 213 -19.22 5.70 -29.24
CA ASN A 213 -19.83 4.58 -29.94
C ASN A 213 -21.28 4.83 -30.41
N LYS A 214 -21.74 6.07 -30.41
CA LYS A 214 -23.14 6.42 -30.79
C LYS A 214 -23.54 6.06 -32.22
N SER A 215 -22.58 5.90 -33.12
CA SER A 215 -22.77 5.47 -34.52
C SER A 215 -22.74 3.94 -34.68
N GLY A 216 -22.52 3.18 -33.60
CA GLY A 216 -22.35 1.73 -33.62
C GLY A 216 -20.90 1.25 -33.60
N ASN A 217 -19.93 2.15 -33.80
CA ASN A 217 -18.48 1.94 -33.63
C ASN A 217 -17.86 3.16 -32.93
N PHE A 218 -16.67 3.02 -32.34
CA PHE A 218 -15.95 4.17 -31.79
C PHE A 218 -15.40 5.06 -32.91
N ASP A 219 -16.08 6.18 -33.14
CA ASP A 219 -15.64 7.23 -34.04
C ASP A 219 -15.23 8.48 -33.24
N ILE A 220 -14.39 9.32 -33.85
CA ILE A 220 -13.95 10.59 -33.26
C ILE A 220 -15.05 11.64 -33.47
N TYR A 221 -15.37 12.38 -32.43
CA TYR A 221 -16.27 13.52 -32.48
C TYR A 221 -15.61 14.74 -31.84
N SER A 222 -15.99 15.92 -32.33
CA SER A 222 -15.60 17.20 -31.75
C SER A 222 -16.79 18.05 -31.34
N ALA A 223 -16.56 18.95 -30.39
CA ALA A 223 -17.50 19.99 -30.03
C ALA A 223 -16.77 21.29 -29.71
N GLU A 224 -17.39 22.41 -30.07
CA GLU A 224 -16.88 23.75 -29.78
C GLU A 224 -17.61 24.35 -28.57
N ARG A 225 -16.92 25.12 -27.74
CA ARG A 225 -17.49 25.85 -26.61
C ARG A 225 -17.65 27.32 -26.97
N LYS A 226 -18.91 27.77 -27.12
CA LYS A 226 -19.27 29.16 -27.41
C LYS A 226 -20.14 29.71 -26.28
N ASN A 227 -19.84 30.91 -25.80
CA ASN A 227 -20.57 31.56 -24.71
C ASN A 227 -20.75 30.65 -23.47
N ARG A 228 -19.70 29.91 -23.10
CA ARG A 228 -19.68 28.93 -22.00
C ARG A 228 -20.63 27.73 -22.16
N LYS A 229 -21.14 27.48 -23.36
CA LYS A 229 -21.95 26.28 -23.68
C LYS A 229 -21.29 25.50 -24.80
N TRP A 230 -21.22 24.18 -24.61
CA TRP A 230 -20.79 23.29 -25.68
C TRP A 230 -21.86 23.21 -26.75
N GLN A 231 -21.42 23.26 -27.99
CA GLN A 231 -22.26 23.18 -29.17
C GLN A 231 -22.35 21.74 -29.66
N SER A 232 -23.28 21.50 -30.57
CA SER A 232 -23.60 20.18 -31.11
C SER A 232 -22.37 19.40 -31.57
N LEU A 233 -22.38 18.10 -31.26
CA LEU A 233 -21.35 17.14 -31.66
C LEU A 233 -21.21 17.06 -33.18
N LYS A 234 -19.99 17.17 -33.68
CA LYS A 234 -19.63 16.96 -35.09
C LYS A 234 -18.77 15.69 -35.19
N PRO A 235 -19.06 14.76 -36.11
CA PRO A 235 -18.12 13.70 -36.45
C PRO A 235 -16.88 14.27 -37.16
#